data_AF-A0A4U3KSH8-F1
#
_entry.id   AF-A0A4U3KSH8-F1
#
_cell.length_a   1.000
_cell.length_b   1.000
_cell.length_c   1.000
_cell.angle_alpha   90.00
_cell.angle_beta   90.00
_cell.angle_gamma   90.00
#
_symmetry.space_group_name_H-M   'P 1'
#
loop_
_entity.id
_entity.type
_entity.pdbx_description
1 polymer ?
#
loop_
_entity_poly.entity_id
_entity_poly.type
_entity_poly.pdbx_seq_one_letter_code
_entity_poly.pdbx_strand_id
1 'polypeptide(L)' 'MTLTTIKGIYENGEIKLEEKPDVTKPTQVIVTFMEEVKAGEKKPLRQAGFGKGTITYISPDFDEPLDDLKEYM' A
#
# COMPACT_ATOMS: atom_id res chain seq x y z
N MET A 1 17.01 -29.49 -7.97
CA MET A 1 15.60 -29.31 -8.35
C MET A 1 15.53 -28.02 -9.16
N THR A 2 15.19 -28.09 -10.44
CA THR A 2 15.16 -26.93 -11.34
C THR A 2 13.72 -26.44 -11.48
N LEU A 3 13.49 -25.15 -11.26
CA LEU A 3 12.19 -24.51 -11.49
C LEU A 3 12.20 -23.94 -12.91
N THR A 4 11.20 -24.33 -13.70
CA THR A 4 10.97 -23.78 -15.03
C THR A 4 9.74 -22.89 -14.96
N THR A 5 9.89 -21.61 -15.32
CA THR A 5 8.79 -20.64 -15.35
C THR A 5 8.47 -20.32 -16.80
N ILE A 6 7.21 -20.50 -17.19
CA ILE A 6 6.72 -20.21 -18.53
C ILE A 6 5.67 -19.11 -18.42
N LYS A 7 5.78 -18.12 -19.31
CA LYS A 7 4.81 -17.04 -19.40
C LYS A 7 3.65 -17.45 -20.27
N GLY A 8 2.50 -16.86 -19.99
CA GLY A 8 1.28 -17.10 -20.73
C GLY A 8 0.25 -16.03 -20.42
N ILE A 9 -0.78 -15.99 -21.25
CA ILE A 9 -1.91 -15.08 -21.12
C ILE A 9 -3.09 -15.89 -20.57
N TYR A 10 -3.71 -15.38 -19.51
CA TYR A 10 -4.96 -15.92 -18.99
C TYR A 10 -6.15 -15.17 -19.59
N GLU A 11 -7.06 -15.89 -20.23
CA GLU A 11 -8.23 -15.33 -20.89
C GLU A 11 -9.41 -16.31 -20.75
N ASN A 12 -10.54 -15.84 -20.21
CA ASN A 12 -11.79 -16.62 -20.11
C ASN A 12 -11.68 -18.01 -19.44
N GLY A 13 -10.78 -18.17 -18.46
CA GLY A 13 -10.58 -19.46 -17.76
C GLY A 13 -9.54 -20.37 -18.42
N GLU A 14 -8.93 -19.96 -19.53
CA GLU A 14 -7.89 -20.70 -20.23
C GLU A 14 -6.54 -19.96 -20.12
N ILE A 15 -5.45 -20.73 -19.96
CA ILE A 15 -4.07 -20.21 -19.96
C ILE A 15 -3.43 -20.58 -21.29
N LYS A 16 -3.13 -19.59 -22.13
CA LYS A 16 -2.38 -19.76 -23.38
C LYS A 16 -0.90 -19.52 -23.09
N LEU A 17 -0.10 -20.59 -23.10
CA LEU A 17 1.35 -20.51 -22.88
C LEU A 17 2.05 -19.92 -24.11
N GLU A 18 3.03 -19.04 -23.89
CA GLU A 18 3.84 -18.46 -24.97
C GLU A 18 4.86 -19.46 -25.53
N GLU A 19 5.31 -20.40 -24.70
CA GLU A 19 6.28 -21.43 -25.04
C GLU A 19 5.77 -22.82 -24.66
N LYS A 20 6.18 -23.83 -25.43
CA LYS A 20 5.88 -25.22 -25.13
C LYS A 20 6.89 -25.75 -24.09
N PRO A 21 6.44 -26.16 -22.89
CA PRO A 21 7.31 -26.83 -21.93
C PRO A 21 7.84 -28.16 -22.49
N ASP A 22 9.12 -28.45 -22.28
CA ASP A 22 9.70 -29.79 -22.49
C ASP A 22 9.38 -30.70 -21.29
N VAL A 23 8.09 -30.98 -21.09
CA VAL A 23 7.60 -31.84 -20.00
C VAL A 23 6.85 -33.01 -20.60
N THR A 24 7.44 -34.21 -20.49
CA THR A 24 6.93 -35.44 -21.12
C THR A 24 6.00 -36.26 -20.23
N LYS A 25 5.94 -35.96 -18.93
CA LYS A 25 5.16 -36.69 -17.93
C LYS A 25 4.13 -35.77 -17.25
N PRO A 26 3.00 -36.32 -16.77
CA PRO A 26 2.07 -35.55 -15.93
C PRO A 26 2.81 -34.95 -14.74
N THR A 27 2.76 -33.62 -14.62
CA THR A 27 3.54 -32.86 -13.65
C THR A 27 2.63 -31.84 -12.99
N GLN A 28 2.74 -31.70 -11.66
CA GLN A 28 2.01 -30.69 -10.91
C GLN A 28 2.58 -29.29 -11.21
N VAL A 29 1.69 -28.31 -11.40
CA VAL A 29 2.07 -26.92 -11.71
C VAL A 29 1.45 -25.95 -10.71
N ILE A 30 2.15 -24.82 -10.50
CA ILE A 30 1.66 -23.68 -9.72
C ILE A 30 1.50 -22.52 -10.69
N VAL A 31 0.30 -21.94 -10.74
CA VAL A 31 0.00 -20.76 -11.56
C VAL A 31 0.12 -19.52 -10.69
N THR A 32 0.94 -18.55 -11.12
CA THR A 32 1.09 -17.26 -10.45
C THR A 32 0.59 -16.16 -11.38
N PHE A 33 -0.42 -15.42 -10.95
CA PHE A 33 -0.92 -14.26 -11.68
C PHE A 33 -0.08 -13.05 -11.34
N MET A 34 0.54 -12.43 -12.35
CA MET A 34 1.24 -11.16 -12.15
C MET A 34 0.22 -10.04 -12.25
N GLU A 35 -0.07 -9.39 -11.13
CA GLU A 35 -0.80 -8.14 -11.13
C GLU A 35 0.12 -7.02 -11.64
N GLU A 36 -0.27 -6.37 -12.74
CA GLU A 36 0.31 -5.08 -13.05
C GLU A 36 -0.12 -4.12 -11.94
N VAL A 37 0.81 -3.76 -11.07
CA VAL A 37 0.61 -2.66 -10.12
C VAL A 37 0.36 -1.43 -10.97
N LYS A 38 -0.91 -1.04 -11.14
CA LYS A 38 -1.27 0.19 -11.83
C LYS A 38 -0.57 1.33 -11.12
N ALA A 39 0.54 1.79 -11.69
CA ALA A 39 1.25 2.99 -11.28
C ALA A 39 0.35 4.20 -11.61
N GLY A 40 -0.72 4.40 -10.84
CA GLY A 40 -1.77 5.30 -11.26
C GLY A 40 -2.90 5.55 -10.27
N GLU A 41 -3.08 4.73 -9.23
CA GLU A 41 -3.93 5.14 -8.12
C GLU A 41 -3.17 6.15 -7.26
N LYS A 42 -3.18 7.41 -7.73
CA LYS A 42 -2.78 8.57 -6.93
C LYS A 42 -3.62 8.52 -5.65
N LYS A 43 -3.01 8.10 -4.54
CA LYS A 43 -3.61 8.24 -3.22
C LYS A 43 -4.09 9.69 -3.09
N PRO A 44 -5.34 9.94 -2.64
CA PRO A 44 -5.80 11.30 -2.47
C PRO A 44 -4.81 12.03 -1.56
N LEU A 45 -4.36 13.20 -2.01
CA LEU A 45 -3.46 14.04 -1.24
C LEU A 45 -4.15 14.34 0.09
N ARG A 46 -3.54 13.93 1.22
CA ARG A 46 -4.12 14.17 2.54
C ARG A 46 -4.21 15.68 2.75
N GLN A 47 -5.42 16.19 2.92
CA GLN A 47 -5.62 17.60 3.25
C GLN A 47 -5.16 17.85 4.69
N ALA A 48 -4.11 18.64 4.87
CA ALA A 48 -3.67 19.09 6.18
C ALA A 48 -4.67 20.10 6.76
N GLY A 49 -4.83 20.13 8.08
CA GLY A 49 -5.61 21.17 8.77
C GLY A 49 -7.08 20.85 9.08
N PHE A 50 -7.47 19.58 9.14
CA PHE A 50 -8.84 19.17 9.52
C PHE A 50 -9.28 19.66 10.91
N GLY A 51 -8.32 19.99 11.79
CA GLY A 51 -8.57 20.54 13.13
C GLY A 51 -8.56 22.07 13.22
N LYS A 52 -8.50 22.81 12.10
CA LYS A 52 -8.52 24.28 12.15
C LYS A 52 -9.91 24.75 12.59
N GLY A 53 -9.99 25.36 13.77
CA GLY A 53 -11.24 25.89 14.33
C GLY A 53 -12.04 24.89 15.18
N THR A 54 -11.50 23.69 15.48
CA THR A 54 -12.13 22.76 16.43
C THR A 54 -11.98 23.20 17.88
N ILE A 55 -10.91 23.95 18.19
CA ILE A 55 -10.72 24.60 19.49
C ILE A 55 -11.49 25.92 19.45
N THR A 56 -12.66 25.95 20.06
CA THR A 56 -13.55 27.13 20.14
C THR A 56 -13.43 27.90 21.45
N TYR A 57 -12.76 27.31 22.45
CA TYR A 57 -12.58 27.89 23.77
C TYR A 57 -11.12 27.77 24.19
N ILE A 58 -10.54 28.90 24.57
CA ILE A 58 -9.21 29.02 25.18
C ILE A 58 -9.45 29.73 26.52
N SER A 59 -8.82 29.23 27.58
CA SER A 59 -8.94 29.84 28.91
C SER A 59 -8.29 31.23 28.92
N PRO A 60 -8.85 32.23 29.64
CA PRO A 60 -8.30 33.59 29.68
C PRO A 60 -6.85 33.68 30.20
N ASP A 61 -6.42 32.69 30.98
CA ASP A 61 -5.13 32.55 31.63
C ASP A 61 -4.13 31.68 30.84
N PHE A 62 -4.45 31.30 29.59
CA PHE A 62 -3.59 30.39 28.80
C PHE A 62 -2.14 30.89 28.63
N ASP A 63 -1.96 32.21 28.50
CA ASP A 63 -0.65 32.84 28.34
C ASP A 63 0.02 33.16 29.69
N GLU A 64 -0.62 32.86 30.83
CA GLU A 64 -0.04 33.13 32.14
C GLU A 64 1.10 32.14 32.46
N PRO A 65 2.21 32.62 33.05
CA PRO A 65 3.34 31.75 33.38
C PRO A 65 2.93 30.75 34.46
N LEU A 66 3.19 29.46 34.19
CA LEU A 66 2.95 28.40 35.17
C LEU A 66 3.84 28.60 36.38
N ASP A 67 3.25 28.61 37.58
CA ASP A 67 3.96 28.76 38.85
C ASP A 67 5.09 27.74 39.01
N ASP A 68 4.85 26.49 38.59
CA ASP A 68 5.80 25.38 38.65
C ASP A 68 7.03 25.57 37.73
N LEU A 69 6.93 26.43 36.71
CA LEU A 69 8.01 26.71 35.77
C LEU A 69 8.83 27.95 36.15
N LYS A 70 8.41 28.73 37.16
CA LYS A 70 9.13 29.93 37.61
C LYS A 70 10.51 29.64 38.18
N GLU A 71 10.72 28.44 38.71
CA GLU A 71 12.03 28.02 39.25
C GLU A 71 13.03 27.63 38.15
N TYR A 72 12.58 27.52 36.89
CA TYR A 72 13.36 27.03 35.75
C TYR A 72 13.60 28.07 34.63
N MET A 73 12.99 29.25 34.70
CA MET A 73 13.22 30.39 33.78
C MET A 73 13.99 31.51 34.48
#